data_AF-A0A7Y1V503-F1
#
_entry.id   AF-A0A7Y1V503-F1
#
_cell.length_a   1.000
_cell.length_b   1.000
_cell.length_c   1.000
_cell.angle_alpha   90.00
_cell.angle_beta   90.00
_cell.angle_gamma   90.00
#
_symmetry.space_group_name_H-M   'P 1'
#
loop_
_entity.id
_entity.type
_entity.pdbx_description
1 polymer ?
#
loop_
_entity_poly.entity_id
_entity_poly.type
_entity_poly.pdbx_seq_one_letter_code
_entity_poly.pdbx_strand_id
1 'polypeptide(L)'
;MRKFTKTVALAVMMLGLSQGQMLAQDDQDDVHNVNIAVPEVALLDIESNGSKDITLGPDVPTEAGEALDFSNETNSDLWINYSSIVGSKSDPRRDVTVQITSGEVPSSMLLSVEASADAGAGDGMMGTPGTSITLNAKAQDIITGVGSAYTGNGPSKGHLLTYKLSLDPKKGSYASLDFDQANTLGITYTLTDQ
;
A
#
# COMPACT_ATOMS: atom_id res chain seq x y z
N MET A 1 49.69 42.38 94.63
CA MET A 1 50.92 43.11 94.26
C MET A 1 51.76 42.19 93.39
N ARG A 2 51.75 42.33 92.07
CA ARG A 2 52.73 43.13 91.30
C ARG A 2 52.08 43.61 90.00
N LYS A 3 52.37 44.87 89.67
CA LYS A 3 51.97 45.63 88.49
C LYS A 3 52.87 45.23 87.31
N PHE A 4 52.39 45.32 86.07
CA PHE A 4 52.85 46.32 85.07
C PHE A 4 52.27 46.05 83.67
N THR A 5 51.65 47.12 83.19
CA THR A 5 51.00 47.47 81.92
C THR A 5 51.98 47.54 80.73
N LYS A 6 51.52 47.33 79.47
CA LYS A 6 51.51 48.33 78.35
C LYS A 6 51.36 47.75 76.91
N THR A 7 50.37 48.32 76.19
CA THR A 7 50.28 48.72 74.75
C THR A 7 50.58 47.73 73.61
N VAL A 8 49.58 47.39 72.79
CA VAL A 8 49.16 47.99 71.48
C VAL A 8 50.09 47.64 70.30
N ALA A 9 49.57 46.84 69.38
CA ALA A 9 49.89 46.93 67.95
C ALA A 9 48.62 46.62 67.13
N LEU A 10 48.05 47.68 66.56
CA LEU A 10 47.02 47.67 65.54
C LEU A 10 47.66 47.25 64.22
N ALA A 11 47.16 46.18 63.59
CA ALA A 11 47.46 45.88 62.20
C ALA A 11 46.13 45.77 61.44
N VAL A 12 45.72 46.88 60.83
CA VAL A 12 44.72 46.91 59.79
C VAL A 12 45.38 46.37 58.52
N MET A 13 44.87 45.27 57.98
CA MET A 13 45.09 44.92 56.58
C MET A 13 43.73 44.60 55.96
N MET A 14 43.26 45.53 55.13
CA MET A 14 42.14 45.32 54.21
C MET A 14 42.51 44.25 53.17
N LEU A 15 41.50 43.85 52.38
CA LEU A 15 41.53 43.03 51.14
C LEU A 15 41.18 41.55 51.40
N GLY A 16 40.09 41.00 50.91
CA GLY A 16 39.10 41.55 50.00
C GLY A 16 37.92 40.57 49.87
N LEU A 17 36.78 41.13 49.52
CA LEU A 17 35.65 40.40 48.96
C LEU A 17 36.15 39.69 47.68
N SER A 18 36.45 38.40 47.75
CA SER A 18 36.25 37.54 46.58
C SER A 18 34.90 36.87 46.77
N GLN A 19 33.86 37.58 46.32
CA GLN A 19 32.76 36.86 45.70
C GLN A 19 33.43 35.98 44.64
N GLY A 20 33.55 34.68 44.93
CA GLY A 20 33.93 33.72 43.92
C GLY A 20 32.87 33.83 42.85
N GLN A 21 33.19 34.56 41.78
CA GLN A 21 32.43 34.47 40.55
C GLN A 21 32.55 33.01 40.14
N MET A 22 31.49 32.24 40.40
CA MET A 22 31.31 30.96 39.76
C MET A 22 31.25 31.26 38.27
N LEU A 23 32.40 31.16 37.60
CA LEU A 23 32.42 31.04 36.17
C LEU A 23 31.71 29.71 35.90
N ALA A 24 30.53 29.76 35.29
CA ALA A 24 29.95 28.56 34.71
C ALA A 24 31.03 27.95 33.81
N GLN A 25 31.43 26.70 34.08
CA GLN A 25 32.33 25.98 33.18
C GLN A 25 31.56 25.73 31.90
N ASP A 26 31.94 26.44 30.84
CA ASP A 26 31.74 26.00 29.47
C ASP A 26 32.60 24.73 29.31
N ASP A 27 31.99 23.60 28.95
CA ASP A 27 32.75 22.41 28.59
C ASP A 27 33.14 22.47 27.10
N GLN A 28 33.96 21.54 26.63
CA GLN A 28 34.43 21.54 25.23
C GLN A 28 33.45 20.87 24.27
N ASP A 29 32.24 20.54 24.75
CA ASP A 29 31.24 19.77 24.03
C ASP A 29 29.98 20.63 23.80
N ASP A 30 29.25 20.34 22.73
CA ASP A 30 27.96 20.98 22.42
C ASP A 30 27.05 19.95 21.77
N VAL A 31 25.73 20.16 21.85
CA VAL A 31 24.73 19.20 21.37
C VAL A 31 23.69 19.86 20.47
N HIS A 32 23.30 19.14 19.42
CA HIS A 32 22.21 19.51 18.52
C HIS A 32 21.35 18.27 18.21
N ASN A 33 20.07 18.51 17.92
CA ASN A 33 19.11 17.47 17.58
C ASN A 33 18.83 17.39 16.07
N VAL A 34 19.02 16.21 15.48
CA VAL A 34 18.54 15.89 14.14
C VAL A 34 17.17 15.22 14.24
N ASN A 35 16.18 15.75 13.53
CA ASN A 35 14.87 15.11 13.39
C ASN A 35 14.81 14.29 12.11
N ILE A 36 14.42 13.01 12.22
CA ILE A 36 14.24 12.10 11.09
C ILE A 36 12.77 11.68 11.06
N ALA A 37 12.10 11.92 9.93
CA ALA A 37 10.71 11.54 9.71
C ALA A 37 10.60 10.63 8.48
N VAL A 38 9.78 9.59 8.60
CA VAL A 38 9.40 8.70 7.48
C VAL A 38 7.89 8.85 7.30
N PRO A 39 7.42 9.23 6.09
CA PRO A 39 5.99 9.40 5.86
C PRO A 39 5.30 8.05 5.74
N GLU A 40 4.03 8.00 6.12
CA GLU A 40 3.13 6.95 5.69
C GLU A 40 2.82 7.12 4.19
N VAL A 41 2.78 6.02 3.45
CA VAL A 41 2.49 6.01 2.01
C VAL A 41 1.53 4.87 1.72
N ALA A 42 0.45 5.15 0.99
CA ALA A 42 -0.49 4.16 0.50
C ALA A 42 -0.96 4.57 -0.90
N LEU A 43 -0.18 4.16 -1.92
CA LEU A 43 -0.45 4.47 -3.32
C LEU A 43 -0.61 3.17 -4.09
N LEU A 44 -1.65 3.06 -4.90
CA LEU A 44 -1.90 1.95 -5.80
C LEU A 44 -2.24 2.50 -7.19
N ASP A 45 -1.72 1.87 -8.22
CA ASP A 45 -2.12 2.11 -9.60
C ASP A 45 -2.31 0.79 -10.36
N ILE A 46 -3.14 0.84 -11.40
CA ILE A 46 -3.26 -0.20 -12.40
C ILE A 46 -2.42 0.22 -13.60
N GLU A 47 -1.48 -0.60 -14.02
CA GLU A 47 -0.56 -0.33 -15.12
C GLU A 47 -0.82 -1.28 -16.30
N SER A 48 -0.49 -0.86 -17.52
CA SER A 48 -0.69 -1.64 -18.74
C SER A 48 0.37 -1.26 -19.78
N ASN A 49 0.62 -2.14 -20.76
CA ASN A 49 1.40 -1.78 -21.96
C ASN A 49 0.59 -0.91 -22.94
N GLY A 50 -0.73 -0.81 -22.76
CA GLY A 50 -1.63 -0.06 -23.63
C GLY A 50 -2.77 0.57 -22.84
N SER A 51 -4.00 0.13 -23.11
CA SER A 51 -5.19 0.61 -22.39
C SER A 51 -5.30 -0.04 -21.01
N LYS A 52 -5.84 0.69 -20.03
CA LYS A 52 -6.32 0.11 -18.76
C LYS A 52 -7.71 -0.52 -18.91
N ASP A 53 -8.44 -0.15 -19.95
CA ASP A 53 -9.73 -0.76 -20.30
C ASP A 53 -9.48 -2.05 -21.09
N ILE A 54 -10.09 -3.15 -20.63
CA ILE A 54 -10.04 -4.46 -21.27
C ILE A 54 -11.40 -4.79 -21.88
N THR A 55 -11.41 -5.58 -22.95
CA THR A 55 -12.65 -6.10 -23.56
C THR A 55 -12.61 -7.62 -23.50
N LEU A 56 -13.69 -8.22 -23.00
CA LEU A 56 -13.92 -9.65 -22.96
C LEU A 56 -15.30 -9.91 -23.55
N GLY A 57 -15.41 -10.93 -24.38
CA GLY A 57 -16.66 -11.29 -25.04
C GLY A 57 -16.39 -12.27 -26.19
N PRO A 58 -17.12 -13.38 -26.25
CA PRO A 58 -16.93 -14.40 -27.26
C PRO A 58 -17.21 -13.85 -28.67
N ASP A 59 -16.49 -14.37 -29.66
CA ASP A 59 -16.79 -14.12 -31.06
C ASP A 59 -18.15 -14.69 -31.47
N VAL A 60 -18.78 -14.06 -32.46
CA VAL A 60 -20.00 -14.59 -33.07
C VAL A 60 -19.72 -15.94 -33.73
N PRO A 61 -20.59 -16.96 -33.57
CA PRO A 61 -20.36 -18.25 -34.20
C PRO A 61 -20.40 -18.13 -35.73
N THR A 62 -19.57 -18.92 -36.41
CA THR A 62 -19.46 -18.88 -37.88
C THR A 62 -20.44 -19.78 -38.60
N GLU A 63 -21.02 -20.76 -37.91
CA GLU A 63 -22.00 -21.69 -38.46
C GLU A 63 -23.29 -21.72 -37.61
N ALA A 64 -24.44 -21.91 -38.25
CA ALA A 64 -25.71 -21.96 -37.55
C ALA A 64 -25.80 -23.21 -36.66
N GLY A 65 -26.18 -23.01 -35.40
CA GLY A 65 -26.30 -24.09 -34.40
C GLY A 65 -25.08 -24.26 -33.50
N GLU A 66 -23.97 -23.54 -33.78
CA GLU A 66 -22.85 -23.42 -32.86
C GLU A 66 -23.20 -22.49 -31.68
N ALA A 67 -22.63 -22.78 -30.52
CA ALA A 67 -22.74 -21.95 -29.32
C ALA A 67 -21.61 -20.91 -29.29
N LEU A 68 -21.81 -19.82 -28.55
CA LEU A 68 -20.72 -18.93 -28.16
C LEU A 68 -19.66 -19.70 -27.36
N ASP A 69 -18.40 -19.52 -27.73
CA ASP A 69 -17.25 -20.13 -27.04
C ASP A 69 -16.60 -19.12 -26.08
N PHE A 70 -16.69 -19.39 -24.78
CA PHE A 70 -16.07 -18.57 -23.73
C PHE A 70 -14.69 -19.10 -23.29
N SER A 71 -14.17 -20.15 -23.93
CA SER A 71 -12.98 -20.87 -23.46
C SER A 71 -11.70 -20.01 -23.43
N ASN A 72 -11.62 -19.02 -24.32
CA ASN A 72 -10.46 -18.14 -24.51
C ASN A 72 -10.70 -16.69 -24.06
N GLU A 73 -11.81 -16.42 -23.36
CA GLU A 73 -12.17 -15.07 -22.91
C GLU A 73 -11.37 -14.67 -21.68
N THR A 74 -10.08 -14.39 -21.90
CA THR A 74 -9.10 -14.02 -20.89
C THR A 74 -8.32 -12.79 -21.30
N ASN A 75 -7.92 -11.98 -20.32
CA ASN A 75 -7.01 -10.84 -20.52
C ASN A 75 -5.99 -10.77 -19.38
N SER A 76 -4.73 -10.58 -19.73
CA SER A 76 -3.62 -10.45 -18.77
C SER A 76 -2.71 -9.27 -19.12
N ASP A 77 -3.29 -8.12 -19.45
CA ASP A 77 -2.53 -6.92 -19.82
C ASP A 77 -2.28 -5.97 -18.63
N LEU A 78 -3.05 -6.13 -17.56
CA LEU A 78 -3.06 -5.22 -16.41
C LEU A 78 -2.15 -5.69 -15.29
N TRP A 79 -1.52 -4.74 -14.60
CA TRP A 79 -0.62 -4.96 -13.47
C TRP A 79 -1.04 -4.10 -12.28
N ILE A 80 -1.10 -4.66 -11.08
CA ILE A 80 -1.19 -3.86 -9.85
C ILE A 80 0.22 -3.40 -9.49
N ASN A 81 0.39 -2.09 -9.34
CA ASN A 81 1.59 -1.48 -8.78
C ASN A 81 1.22 -0.75 -7.49
N TYR A 82 2.10 -0.76 -6.50
CA TYR A 82 1.90 0.03 -5.29
C TYR A 82 3.20 0.49 -4.66
N SER A 83 3.08 1.55 -3.87
CA SER A 83 4.05 1.99 -2.88
C SER A 83 3.35 2.05 -1.54
N SER A 84 3.92 1.37 -0.55
CA SER A 84 3.38 1.25 0.79
C SER A 84 4.49 1.53 1.80
N ILE A 85 4.22 2.42 2.76
CA ILE A 85 5.02 2.57 3.98
C ILE A 85 4.03 2.50 5.13
N VAL A 86 4.20 1.47 5.98
CA VAL A 86 3.30 1.14 7.09
C VAL A 86 3.92 1.50 8.43
N GLY A 87 3.07 1.75 9.43
CA GLY A 87 3.48 1.94 10.81
C GLY A 87 3.52 0.60 11.55
N SER A 88 4.64 0.23 12.17
CA SER A 88 4.77 -1.06 12.87
C SER A 88 3.86 -1.23 14.11
N LYS A 89 3.18 -0.17 14.55
CA LYS A 89 2.34 -0.16 15.76
C LYS A 89 0.87 0.22 15.51
N SER A 90 0.58 1.04 14.50
CA SER A 90 -0.79 1.46 14.18
C SER A 90 -1.42 0.51 13.17
N ASP A 91 -0.75 0.33 12.03
CA ASP A 91 -1.28 -0.37 10.85
C ASP A 91 -0.12 -1.17 10.24
N PRO A 92 0.22 -2.34 10.80
CA PRO A 92 1.45 -3.03 10.44
C PRO A 92 1.40 -3.62 9.02
N ARG A 93 0.21 -3.73 8.42
CA ARG A 93 -0.03 -4.35 7.12
C ARG A 93 -1.18 -3.67 6.40
N ARG A 94 -1.21 -3.87 5.09
CA ARG A 94 -2.31 -3.53 4.18
C ARG A 94 -2.68 -4.71 3.33
N ASP A 95 -3.91 -4.73 2.86
CA ASP A 95 -4.38 -5.67 1.85
C ASP A 95 -4.83 -4.89 0.61
N VAL A 96 -4.80 -5.56 -0.54
CA VAL A 96 -5.43 -5.06 -1.76
C VAL A 96 -6.76 -5.77 -1.92
N THR A 97 -7.84 -4.99 -1.98
CA THR A 97 -9.19 -5.47 -2.27
C THR A 97 -9.58 -5.17 -3.72
N VAL A 98 -10.49 -5.97 -4.27
CA VAL A 98 -11.13 -5.75 -5.57
C VAL A 98 -12.65 -5.85 -5.44
N GLN A 99 -13.38 -5.02 -6.18
CA GLN A 99 -14.83 -5.13 -6.36
C GLN A 99 -15.31 -4.48 -7.65
N ILE A 100 -16.53 -4.85 -8.05
CA ILE A 100 -17.32 -4.09 -9.02
C ILE A 100 -17.91 -2.87 -8.30
N THR A 101 -17.67 -1.67 -8.83
CA THR A 101 -18.21 -0.41 -8.30
C THR A 101 -19.27 0.23 -9.19
N SER A 102 -19.34 -0.17 -10.46
CA SER A 102 -20.36 0.28 -11.41
C SER A 102 -20.69 -0.84 -12.40
N GLY A 103 -21.96 -0.93 -12.80
CA GLY A 103 -22.45 -1.99 -13.68
C GLY A 103 -22.61 -3.34 -12.97
N GLU A 104 -23.09 -4.33 -13.70
CA GLU A 104 -23.28 -5.69 -13.21
C GLU A 104 -22.86 -6.69 -14.28
N VAL A 105 -22.24 -7.81 -13.88
CA VAL A 105 -21.92 -8.89 -14.82
C VAL A 105 -23.23 -9.39 -15.45
N PRO A 106 -23.32 -9.51 -16.79
CA PRO A 106 -24.53 -9.98 -17.45
C PRO A 106 -25.03 -11.33 -16.91
N SER A 107 -26.34 -11.55 -17.01
CA SER A 107 -26.98 -12.74 -16.45
C SER A 107 -26.33 -14.03 -16.97
N SER A 108 -26.12 -14.98 -16.06
CA SER A 108 -25.50 -16.27 -16.36
C SER A 108 -24.05 -16.20 -16.90
N MET A 109 -23.37 -15.06 -16.77
CA MET A 109 -21.93 -14.94 -16.92
C MET A 109 -21.24 -14.82 -15.56
N LEU A 110 -19.96 -15.20 -15.52
CA LEU A 110 -19.07 -15.09 -14.37
C LEU A 110 -17.81 -14.36 -14.85
N LEU A 111 -17.53 -13.21 -14.25
CA LEU A 111 -16.25 -12.51 -14.39
C LEU A 111 -15.39 -12.84 -13.18
N SER A 112 -14.20 -13.38 -13.42
CA SER A 112 -13.21 -13.65 -12.38
C SER A 112 -11.90 -12.92 -12.63
N VAL A 113 -11.16 -12.66 -11.56
CA VAL A 113 -9.80 -12.12 -11.63
C VAL A 113 -8.88 -12.82 -10.64
N GLU A 114 -7.63 -13.01 -11.03
CA GLU A 114 -6.55 -13.46 -10.15
C GLU A 114 -5.34 -12.53 -10.28
N ALA A 115 -4.56 -12.41 -9.21
CA ALA A 115 -3.28 -11.70 -9.20
C ALA A 115 -2.13 -12.70 -9.17
N SER A 116 -1.09 -12.48 -9.96
CA SER A 116 0.14 -13.28 -9.92
C SER A 116 0.99 -12.95 -8.69
N ALA A 117 2.00 -13.78 -8.42
CA ALA A 117 3.12 -13.36 -7.57
C ALA A 117 3.77 -12.07 -8.11
N ASP A 118 4.40 -11.29 -7.22
CA ASP A 118 5.15 -10.09 -7.60
C ASP A 118 6.24 -10.42 -8.63
N ALA A 119 6.44 -9.53 -9.60
CA ALA A 119 7.43 -9.66 -10.67
C ALA A 119 8.90 -9.49 -10.21
N GLY A 120 9.14 -9.14 -8.94
CA GLY A 120 10.48 -9.08 -8.35
C GLY A 120 11.30 -7.85 -8.75
N ALA A 121 10.64 -6.78 -9.20
CA ALA A 121 11.31 -5.53 -9.59
C ALA A 121 11.41 -4.50 -8.46
N GLY A 122 10.71 -4.78 -7.35
CA GLY A 122 10.61 -3.95 -6.17
C GLY A 122 11.48 -4.42 -5.00
N ASP A 123 11.21 -3.87 -3.82
CA ASP A 123 11.75 -4.36 -2.54
C ASP A 123 10.72 -4.23 -1.40
N GLY A 124 10.89 -5.02 -0.34
CA GLY A 124 10.03 -5.06 0.83
C GLY A 124 9.05 -6.24 0.86
N MET A 125 7.97 -6.10 1.62
CA MET A 125 6.95 -7.15 1.79
C MET A 125 5.77 -6.93 0.84
N MET A 126 5.80 -7.60 -0.32
CA MET A 126 4.80 -7.46 -1.41
C MET A 126 3.43 -8.11 -1.13
N GLY A 127 3.22 -8.64 0.07
CA GLY A 127 2.04 -9.45 0.35
C GLY A 127 2.00 -10.75 -0.45
N THR A 128 0.88 -11.46 -0.32
CA THR A 128 0.64 -12.78 -0.92
C THR A 128 -0.67 -12.76 -1.70
N PRO A 129 -0.64 -13.02 -3.02
CA PRO A 129 -1.85 -13.15 -3.83
C PRO A 129 -2.72 -14.33 -3.38
N GLY A 130 -4.04 -14.14 -3.42
CA GLY A 130 -5.03 -15.19 -3.20
C GLY A 130 -5.27 -16.08 -4.42
N THR A 131 -6.30 -16.93 -4.33
CA THR A 131 -6.84 -17.66 -5.49
C THR A 131 -7.71 -16.75 -6.36
N SER A 132 -8.08 -17.21 -7.56
CA SER A 132 -9.04 -16.51 -8.41
C SER A 132 -10.36 -16.17 -7.68
N ILE A 133 -10.84 -14.95 -7.92
CA ILE A 133 -12.02 -14.35 -7.29
C ILE A 133 -13.10 -14.15 -8.35
N THR A 134 -14.29 -14.70 -8.14
CA THR A 134 -15.49 -14.27 -8.90
C THR A 134 -15.95 -12.91 -8.39
N LEU A 135 -15.87 -11.91 -9.28
CA LEU A 135 -16.14 -10.52 -8.95
C LEU A 135 -17.63 -10.27 -8.71
N ASN A 136 -17.90 -9.42 -7.73
CA ASN A 136 -19.22 -8.88 -7.42
C ASN A 136 -19.05 -7.50 -6.76
N ALA A 137 -20.14 -6.91 -6.27
CA ALA A 137 -20.13 -5.58 -5.68
C ALA A 137 -19.48 -5.49 -4.28
N LYS A 138 -19.16 -6.62 -3.64
CA LYS A 138 -18.50 -6.66 -2.33
C LYS A 138 -16.98 -6.66 -2.51
N ALA A 139 -16.28 -5.85 -1.72
CA ALA A 139 -14.82 -5.91 -1.60
C ALA A 139 -14.35 -7.32 -1.20
N GLN A 140 -13.34 -7.82 -1.91
CA GLN A 140 -12.71 -9.11 -1.67
C GLN A 140 -11.19 -8.96 -1.74
N ASP A 141 -10.47 -9.57 -0.79
CA ASP A 141 -9.01 -9.50 -0.74
C ASP A 141 -8.39 -10.30 -1.89
N ILE A 142 -7.60 -9.64 -2.73
CA ILE A 142 -6.86 -10.26 -3.84
C ILE A 142 -5.38 -10.43 -3.53
N ILE A 143 -4.80 -9.54 -2.71
CA ILE A 143 -3.43 -9.63 -2.19
C ILE A 143 -3.49 -9.27 -0.71
N THR A 144 -2.90 -10.11 0.15
CA THR A 144 -2.92 -9.89 1.62
C THR A 144 -1.54 -9.71 2.21
N GLY A 145 -1.42 -8.94 3.29
CA GLY A 145 -0.18 -8.81 4.06
C GLY A 145 0.90 -7.97 3.39
N VAL A 146 0.52 -6.95 2.62
CA VAL A 146 1.44 -5.94 2.09
C VAL A 146 2.02 -5.13 3.26
N GLY A 147 3.35 -5.06 3.35
CA GLY A 147 4.05 -4.27 4.37
C GLY A 147 4.59 -2.95 3.81
N SER A 148 5.73 -2.50 4.33
CA SER A 148 6.49 -1.44 3.66
C SER A 148 7.16 -2.04 2.44
N ALA A 149 6.78 -1.57 1.25
CA ALA A 149 7.19 -2.14 -0.03
C ALA A 149 6.97 -1.15 -1.18
N TYR A 150 7.68 -1.33 -2.29
CA TYR A 150 7.36 -0.70 -3.58
C TYR A 150 7.57 -1.71 -4.69
N THR A 151 6.65 -1.80 -5.66
CA THR A 151 6.70 -2.82 -6.73
C THR A 151 7.58 -2.44 -7.93
N GLY A 152 8.02 -1.19 -8.00
CA GLY A 152 8.39 -0.53 -9.26
C GLY A 152 7.16 0.07 -9.96
N ASN A 153 7.37 0.70 -11.11
CA ASN A 153 6.33 1.40 -11.87
C ASN A 153 6.24 0.91 -13.32
N GLY A 154 5.02 0.74 -13.82
CA GLY A 154 4.70 0.37 -15.19
C GLY A 154 4.41 -1.12 -15.38
N PRO A 155 4.16 -1.55 -16.63
CA PRO A 155 3.91 -2.94 -16.96
C PRO A 155 5.10 -3.83 -16.58
N SER A 156 4.82 -5.10 -16.26
CA SER A 156 5.82 -6.08 -15.79
C SER A 156 6.48 -5.72 -14.45
N LYS A 157 5.75 -4.97 -13.61
CA LYS A 157 6.08 -4.65 -12.22
C LYS A 157 4.91 -5.04 -11.34
N GLY A 158 5.14 -5.41 -10.09
CA GLY A 158 4.05 -5.79 -9.20
C GLY A 158 3.38 -7.09 -9.62
N HIS A 159 2.06 -7.13 -9.54
CA HIS A 159 1.26 -8.34 -9.74
C HIS A 159 0.47 -8.28 -11.04
N LEU A 160 0.65 -9.25 -11.93
CA LEU A 160 -0.14 -9.37 -13.14
C LEU A 160 -1.57 -9.76 -12.79
N LEU A 161 -2.56 -9.08 -13.37
CA LEU A 161 -3.97 -9.42 -13.25
C LEU A 161 -4.39 -10.26 -14.44
N THR A 162 -4.95 -11.43 -14.19
CA THR A 162 -5.58 -12.25 -15.22
C THR A 162 -7.09 -12.25 -15.01
N TYR A 163 -7.81 -11.59 -15.91
CA TYR A 163 -9.26 -11.64 -15.98
C TYR A 163 -9.73 -12.79 -16.84
N LYS A 164 -10.89 -13.34 -16.48
CA LYS A 164 -11.58 -14.36 -17.28
C LYS A 164 -13.08 -14.13 -17.25
N LEU A 165 -13.71 -14.10 -18.41
CA LEU A 165 -15.15 -14.16 -18.57
C LEU A 165 -15.55 -15.60 -18.91
N SER A 166 -16.64 -16.08 -18.32
CA SER A 166 -17.14 -17.42 -18.59
C SER A 166 -18.65 -17.47 -18.47
N LEU A 167 -19.26 -18.44 -19.13
CA LEU A 167 -20.65 -18.81 -18.87
C LEU A 167 -20.74 -19.59 -17.55
N ASP A 168 -21.78 -19.32 -16.75
CA ASP A 168 -22.12 -20.14 -15.59
C ASP A 168 -22.29 -21.60 -16.05
N PRO A 169 -21.52 -22.56 -15.48
CA PRO A 169 -21.53 -23.95 -15.92
C PRO A 169 -22.86 -24.68 -15.67
N LYS A 170 -23.81 -24.06 -14.94
CA LYS A 170 -25.14 -24.61 -14.73
C LYS A 170 -25.86 -24.87 -16.06
N LYS A 171 -26.46 -26.05 -16.19
CA LYS A 171 -27.28 -26.39 -17.36
C LYS A 171 -28.41 -25.37 -17.53
N GLY A 172 -28.51 -24.80 -18.73
CA GLY A 172 -29.53 -23.81 -19.08
C GLY A 172 -29.06 -22.35 -19.00
N SER A 173 -27.86 -22.07 -18.46
CA SER A 173 -27.29 -20.72 -18.40
C SER A 173 -27.27 -19.99 -19.75
N TYR A 174 -27.03 -20.73 -20.84
CA TYR A 174 -27.05 -20.18 -22.19
C TYR A 174 -28.38 -19.51 -22.56
N ALA A 175 -29.51 -19.97 -22.01
CA ALA A 175 -30.83 -19.42 -22.30
C ALA A 175 -31.06 -18.03 -21.68
N SER A 176 -30.22 -17.61 -20.73
CA SER A 176 -30.27 -16.28 -20.11
C SER A 176 -29.34 -15.27 -20.78
N LEU A 177 -28.59 -15.68 -21.81
CA LEU A 177 -27.75 -14.76 -22.56
C LEU A 177 -28.63 -13.75 -23.32
N ASP A 178 -28.30 -12.48 -23.16
CA ASP A 178 -29.05 -11.37 -23.70
C ASP A 178 -28.08 -10.30 -24.19
N PHE A 179 -28.12 -9.99 -25.49
CA PHE A 179 -27.19 -9.03 -26.10
C PHE A 179 -27.45 -7.59 -25.60
N ASP A 180 -28.68 -7.29 -25.16
CA ASP A 180 -29.04 -5.98 -24.60
C ASP A 180 -28.48 -5.78 -23.18
N GLN A 181 -27.95 -6.84 -22.54
CA GLN A 181 -27.27 -6.76 -21.25
C GLN A 181 -25.77 -6.45 -21.36
N ALA A 182 -25.22 -6.32 -22.58
CA ALA A 182 -23.84 -5.89 -22.76
C ALA A 182 -23.62 -4.50 -22.13
N ASN A 183 -22.63 -4.40 -21.24
CA ASN A 183 -22.37 -3.17 -20.50
C ASN A 183 -20.87 -2.98 -20.21
N THR A 184 -20.56 -1.85 -19.59
CA THR A 184 -19.22 -1.56 -19.06
C THR A 184 -19.24 -1.67 -17.54
N LEU A 185 -18.27 -2.40 -16.99
CA LEU A 185 -18.08 -2.55 -15.55
C LEU A 185 -16.99 -1.60 -15.05
N GLY A 186 -17.26 -0.92 -13.95
CA GLY A 186 -16.24 -0.25 -13.16
C GLY A 186 -15.65 -1.23 -12.17
N ILE A 187 -14.36 -1.53 -12.26
CA ILE A 187 -13.63 -2.36 -11.30
C ILE A 187 -12.73 -1.44 -10.48
N THR A 188 -12.77 -1.56 -9.15
CA THR A 188 -11.94 -0.76 -8.25
C THR A 188 -11.07 -1.64 -7.40
N TYR A 189 -9.78 -1.34 -7.41
CA TYR A 189 -8.78 -1.90 -6.51
C TYR A 189 -8.45 -0.89 -5.43
N THR A 190 -8.37 -1.33 -4.18
CA THR A 190 -8.07 -0.45 -3.05
C THR A 190 -7.00 -1.09 -2.18
N LEU A 191 -5.95 -0.33 -1.87
CA LEU A 191 -4.98 -0.70 -0.84
C LEU A 191 -5.50 -0.19 0.51
N THR A 192 -5.84 -1.09 1.43
CA THR A 192 -6.52 -0.77 2.70
C THR A 192 -5.71 -1.24 3.90
N ASP A 193 -5.68 -0.44 4.95
CA ASP A 193 -5.09 -0.80 6.25
C ASP A 193 -5.83 -2.00 6.89
N GLN A 194 -5.09 -2.77 7.70
CA GLN A 194 -5.58 -3.93 8.47
C GLN A 194 -5.48 -3.68 9.98
#